data_AF-A0A1V4A8J0-F1
#
_entry.id   AF-A0A1V4A8J0-F1
#
_cell.length_a   1.000
_cell.length_b   1.000
_cell.length_c   1.000
_cell.angle_alpha   90.00
_cell.angle_beta   90.00
_cell.angle_gamma   90.00
#
_symmetry.space_group_name_H-M   'P 1'
#
loop_
_entity.id
_entity.type
_entity.pdbx_description
1 polymer ?
#
loop_
_entity_poly.entity_id
_entity_poly.type
_entity_poly.pdbx_seq_one_letter_code
_entity_poly.pdbx_strand_id
1 'polypeptide(L)'
;MEERFACAEACLRCARACARHAGTADPAETGRRDLNCVEICDKTARLLSEQGDQDEEELRFRVEWSRTACLECAAMCEERPGSRACAEACLECASICALFLATLSTAC
;
A
#
# COMPACT_ATOMS: atom_id res chain seq x y z
N MET A 1 4.83 16.83 -5.81
CA MET A 1 4.96 15.97 -7.03
C MET A 1 5.93 14.84 -6.75
N GLU A 2 7.07 15.14 -6.11
CA GLU A 2 8.04 14.14 -5.63
C GLU A 2 7.42 13.13 -4.64
N GLU A 3 6.58 13.61 -3.73
CA GLU A 3 5.88 12.82 -2.71
C GLU A 3 4.87 11.84 -3.32
N ARG A 4 4.24 12.25 -4.44
CA ARG A 4 3.34 11.41 -5.22
C ARG A 4 4.10 10.25 -5.87
N PHE A 5 5.26 10.51 -6.46
CA PHE A 5 6.12 9.47 -7.03
C PHE A 5 6.68 8.53 -5.96
N ALA A 6 7.12 9.08 -4.83
CA ALA A 6 7.56 8.29 -3.67
C ALA A 6 6.44 7.35 -3.18
N CYS A 7 5.20 7.85 -3.11
CA CYS A 7 4.04 7.05 -2.75
C CYS A 7 3.75 5.94 -3.78
N ALA A 8 3.84 6.24 -5.08
CA ALA A 8 3.65 5.26 -6.14
C ALA A 8 4.69 4.12 -6.07
N GLU A 9 5.96 4.47 -5.88
CA GLU A 9 7.06 3.49 -5.75
C GLU A 9 6.89 2.62 -4.50
N ALA A 10 6.52 3.23 -3.37
CA ALA A 10 6.29 2.52 -2.12
C ALA A 10 5.13 1.51 -2.25
N CYS A 11 4.01 1.92 -2.86
CA CYS A 11 2.88 1.04 -3.15
C CYS A 11 3.29 -0.13 -4.05
N LEU A 12 4.05 0.12 -5.12
CA LEU A 12 4.50 -0.96 -6.02
C LEU A 12 5.45 -1.95 -5.31
N ARG A 13 6.37 -1.45 -4.47
CA ARG A 13 7.27 -2.31 -3.68
C ARG A 13 6.49 -3.13 -2.65
N CYS A 14 5.51 -2.53 -1.98
CA CYS A 14 4.60 -3.20 -1.05
C CYS A 14 3.84 -4.35 -1.73
N ALA A 15 3.18 -4.08 -2.87
CA ALA A 15 2.44 -5.07 -3.63
C ALA A 15 3.31 -6.28 -3.99
N ARG A 16 4.55 -6.03 -4.43
CA ARG A 16 5.52 -7.10 -4.76
C ARG A 16 5.95 -7.92 -3.54
N ALA A 17 6.17 -7.28 -2.39
CA ALA A 17 6.54 -7.97 -1.16
C ALA A 17 5.39 -8.86 -0.64
N CYS A 18 4.17 -8.31 -0.62
CA CYS A 18 2.97 -9.02 -0.23
C CYS A 18 2.66 -10.20 -1.17
N ALA A 19 2.81 -10.02 -2.49
CA ALA A 19 2.59 -11.11 -3.45
C ALA A 19 3.59 -12.26 -3.28
N ARG A 20 4.87 -11.95 -3.00
CA ARG A 20 5.88 -12.98 -2.69
C ARG A 20 5.53 -13.75 -1.41
N HIS A 21 5.09 -13.04 -0.37
CA HIS A 21 4.69 -13.67 0.88
C HIS A 21 3.44 -14.55 0.70
N ALA A 22 2.41 -14.05 0.03
CA ALA A 22 1.18 -14.79 -0.25
C ALA A 22 1.43 -16.06 -1.09
N GLY A 23 2.38 -16.03 -2.02
CA GLY A 23 2.78 -17.22 -2.79
C GLY A 23 3.51 -18.29 -1.98
N THR A 24 3.98 -17.98 -0.76
CA THR A 24 4.66 -18.93 0.14
C THR A 24 3.77 -19.44 1.27
N ALA A 25 2.64 -18.79 1.54
CA ALA A 25 1.72 -19.15 2.60
C ALA A 25 0.70 -20.19 2.11
N ASP A 26 0.19 -21.04 3.01
CA ASP A 26 -0.90 -21.96 2.69
C ASP A 26 -2.13 -21.12 2.25
N PRO A 27 -2.77 -21.40 1.11
CA PRO A 27 -3.96 -20.66 0.67
C PRO A 27 -5.16 -20.76 1.65
N ALA A 28 -5.17 -21.72 2.56
CA ALA A 28 -6.13 -21.78 3.67
C ALA A 28 -5.76 -20.82 4.83
N GLU A 29 -4.47 -20.54 5.05
CA GLU A 29 -3.98 -19.56 6.02
C GLU A 29 -3.99 -18.14 5.46
N THR A 30 -3.79 -18.01 4.15
CA THR A 30 -3.95 -16.78 3.36
C THR A 30 -5.45 -16.52 3.18
N GLY A 31 -6.14 -16.17 4.26
CA GLY A 31 -7.54 -15.75 4.16
C GLY A 31 -7.69 -14.64 3.12
N ARG A 32 -8.89 -14.49 2.52
CA ARG A 32 -9.23 -13.46 1.51
C ARG A 32 -8.80 -12.02 1.85
N ARG A 33 -8.32 -11.74 3.07
CA ARG A 33 -7.80 -10.44 3.54
C ARG A 33 -6.34 -10.15 3.15
N ASP A 34 -5.45 -11.14 3.03
CA ASP A 34 -4.04 -10.89 2.66
C ASP A 34 -3.89 -10.47 1.18
N LEU A 35 -4.78 -10.94 0.32
CA LEU A 35 -4.82 -10.57 -1.11
C LEU A 35 -5.30 -9.13 -1.35
N ASN A 36 -5.92 -8.49 -0.35
CA ASN A 36 -6.39 -7.11 -0.48
C ASN A 36 -5.22 -6.13 -0.59
N CYS A 37 -4.14 -6.30 0.20
CA CYS A 37 -3.04 -5.35 0.20
C CYS A 37 -2.32 -5.30 -1.16
N VAL A 38 -2.11 -6.46 -1.79
CA VAL A 38 -1.53 -6.56 -3.15
C VAL A 38 -2.36 -5.78 -4.15
N GLU A 39 -3.67 -6.05 -4.21
CA GLU A 39 -4.56 -5.42 -5.19
C GLU A 39 -4.68 -3.91 -4.96
N ILE A 40 -4.84 -3.50 -3.70
CA ILE A 40 -5.01 -2.10 -3.33
C ILE A 40 -3.74 -1.31 -3.65
N CYS A 41 -2.56 -1.84 -3.29
CA CYS A 41 -1.29 -1.16 -3.57
C CYS A 41 -0.99 -1.11 -5.07
N ASP A 42 -1.27 -2.16 -5.85
CA ASP A 42 -1.06 -2.15 -7.31
C ASP A 42 -1.96 -1.10 -7.98
N LYS A 43 -3.26 -1.07 -7.65
CA LYS A 43 -4.20 -0.07 -8.17
C LYS A 43 -3.80 1.35 -7.77
N THR A 44 -3.38 1.55 -6.52
CA THR A 44 -2.94 2.86 -6.02
C THR A 44 -1.67 3.33 -6.72
N ALA A 45 -0.68 2.44 -6.93
CA ALA A 45 0.54 2.77 -7.67
C ALA A 45 0.25 3.20 -9.12
N ARG A 46 -0.68 2.50 -9.80
CA ARG A 46 -1.12 2.88 -11.15
C ARG A 46 -1.78 4.25 -11.16
N LEU A 47 -2.74 4.48 -10.27
CA LEU A 47 -3.44 5.77 -10.16
C LEU A 47 -2.45 6.92 -9.92
N LEU A 48 -1.48 6.75 -9.00
CA LEU A 48 -0.48 7.77 -8.70
C LEU A 48 0.54 7.99 -9.82
N SER A 49 0.73 7.01 -10.71
CA SER A 49 1.67 7.13 -11.83
C SER A 49 1.06 7.82 -13.06
N GLU A 50 -0.27 7.81 -13.19
CA GLU A 50 -0.97 8.46 -14.29
C GLU A 50 -0.69 9.97 -14.32
N GLN A 51 -0.52 10.52 -15.53
CA GLN A 51 -0.29 11.94 -15.74
C GLN A 51 -1.61 12.56 -16.23
N GLY A 52 -2.14 13.57 -15.53
CA GLY A 52 -3.38 14.24 -15.92
C GLY A 52 -4.06 14.99 -14.78
N ASP A 53 -5.16 15.67 -15.10
CA ASP A 53 -6.07 16.26 -14.12
C ASP A 53 -6.79 15.12 -13.40
N GLN A 54 -6.33 14.83 -12.19
CA GLN A 54 -6.92 13.79 -11.34
C GLN A 54 -7.68 14.44 -10.21
N ASP A 55 -8.83 13.86 -9.94
CA ASP A 55 -9.66 14.25 -8.81
C ASP A 55 -8.88 14.03 -7.50
N GLU A 56 -8.61 15.13 -6.80
CA GLU A 56 -7.84 15.11 -5.55
C GLU A 56 -8.58 14.37 -4.44
N GLU A 57 -9.92 14.39 -4.45
CA GLU A 57 -10.75 13.65 -3.49
C GLU A 57 -10.66 12.14 -3.74
N GLU A 58 -10.70 11.71 -5.01
CA GLU A 58 -10.48 10.31 -5.40
C GLU A 58 -9.07 9.84 -5.00
N LEU A 59 -8.04 10.66 -5.26
CA LEU A 59 -6.67 10.37 -4.86
C LEU A 59 -6.55 10.22 -3.35
N ARG A 60 -7.11 11.17 -2.58
CA ARG A 60 -7.10 11.14 -1.12
C ARG A 60 -7.78 9.88 -0.60
N PHE A 61 -8.99 9.59 -1.09
CA PHE A 61 -9.74 8.39 -0.72
C PHE A 61 -8.95 7.11 -1.02
N ARG A 62 -8.37 7.00 -2.23
CA ARG A 62 -7.59 5.82 -2.64
C ARG A 62 -6.38 5.61 -1.74
N VAL A 63 -5.63 6.67 -1.44
CA VAL A 63 -4.40 6.60 -0.65
C VAL A 63 -4.70 6.33 0.83
N GLU A 64 -5.77 6.89 1.38
CA GLU A 64 -6.25 6.56 2.74
C GLU A 64 -6.63 5.09 2.87
N TRP A 65 -7.36 4.57 1.88
CA TRP A 65 -7.69 3.16 1.81
C TRP A 65 -6.43 2.28 1.71
N SER A 66 -5.47 2.66 0.85
CA SER A 66 -4.18 1.96 0.74
C SER A 66 -3.40 1.95 2.04
N ARG A 67 -3.32 3.08 2.74
CA ARG A 67 -2.65 3.18 4.04
C ARG A 67 -3.27 2.22 5.05
N THR A 68 -4.60 2.18 5.12
CA THR A 68 -5.32 1.32 6.07
C THR A 68 -5.06 -0.15 5.78
N ALA A 69 -5.15 -0.57 4.51
CA ALA A 69 -4.87 -1.94 4.09
C ALA A 69 -3.40 -2.36 4.36
N CYS A 70 -2.44 -1.44 4.20
CA CYS A 70 -1.04 -1.70 4.54
C CYS A 70 -0.85 -1.94 6.04
N LEU A 71 -1.51 -1.16 6.91
CA LEU A 71 -1.41 -1.35 8.36
C LEU A 71 -2.02 -2.67 8.81
N GLU A 72 -3.18 -3.04 8.26
CA GLU A 72 -3.81 -4.34 8.53
C GLU A 72 -2.92 -5.50 8.07
N CYS A 73 -2.35 -5.41 6.87
CA CYS A 73 -1.46 -6.43 6.33
C CYS A 73 -0.15 -6.55 7.12
N ALA A 74 0.42 -5.43 7.57
CA ALA A 74 1.60 -5.44 8.44
C ALA A 74 1.35 -6.22 9.74
N ALA A 75 0.22 -5.94 10.41
CA ALA A 75 -0.17 -6.63 11.64
C ALA A 75 -0.33 -8.15 11.41
N MET A 76 -0.96 -8.55 10.31
CA MET A 76 -1.08 -9.97 9.95
C MET A 76 0.26 -10.62 9.62
N CYS A 77 1.15 -9.90 8.93
CA CYS A 77 2.49 -10.39 8.64
C CYS A 77 3.27 -10.61 9.95
N GLU A 78 3.22 -9.70 10.93
CA GLU A 78 3.92 -9.88 12.23
C GLU A 78 3.56 -11.17 12.99
N GLU A 79 2.36 -11.72 12.77
CA GLU A 79 1.92 -12.97 13.41
C GLU A 79 2.51 -14.24 12.75
N ARG A 80 3.20 -14.11 11.61
CA ARG A 80 3.67 -15.25 10.81
C ARG A 80 5.21 -15.33 10.73
N PRO A 81 5.82 -16.51 10.87
CA PRO A 81 7.25 -16.69 10.59
C PRO A 81 7.58 -16.39 9.11
N GLY A 82 8.73 -15.76 8.85
CA GLY A 82 9.22 -15.53 7.48
C GLY A 82 8.55 -14.39 6.70
N SER A 83 7.62 -13.66 7.32
CA SER A 83 6.88 -12.53 6.74
C SER A 83 7.51 -11.15 6.99
N ARG A 84 8.66 -11.09 7.69
CA ARG A 84 9.26 -9.82 8.14
C ARG A 84 9.41 -8.79 7.02
N ALA A 85 9.84 -9.23 5.84
CA ALA A 85 9.97 -8.37 4.67
C ALA A 85 8.62 -7.83 4.15
N CYS A 86 7.52 -8.58 4.33
CA CYS A 86 6.16 -8.08 4.08
C CYS A 86 5.82 -6.97 5.08
N ALA A 87 5.97 -7.24 6.39
CA ALA A 87 5.63 -6.28 7.43
C ALA A 87 6.40 -4.95 7.27
N GLU A 88 7.72 -5.03 7.05
CA GLU A 88 8.57 -3.85 6.83
C GLU A 88 8.11 -3.04 5.61
N ALA A 89 7.82 -3.70 4.48
CA ALA A 89 7.36 -3.03 3.27
C ALA A 89 5.97 -2.38 3.43
N CYS A 90 5.05 -3.04 4.16
CA CYS A 90 3.73 -2.52 4.47
C CYS A 90 3.80 -1.28 5.36
N LEU A 91 4.61 -1.31 6.42
CA LEU A 91 4.80 -0.18 7.33
C LEU A 91 5.44 1.01 6.62
N GLU A 92 6.46 0.77 5.78
CA GLU A 92 7.10 1.82 4.98
C GLU A 92 6.10 2.45 4.00
N CYS A 93 5.30 1.62 3.31
CA CYS A 93 4.24 2.10 2.42
C CYS A 93 3.20 2.94 3.16
N ALA A 94 2.71 2.48 4.32
CA ALA A 94 1.75 3.22 5.12
C ALA A 94 2.27 4.59 5.57
N SER A 95 3.57 4.67 5.91
CA SER A 95 4.24 5.93 6.26
C SER A 95 4.29 6.89 5.08
N ILE A 96 4.70 6.42 3.90
CA ILE A 96 4.82 7.28 2.71
C ILE A 96 3.44 7.72 2.22
N CYS A 97 2.42 6.85 2.26
CA CYS A 97 1.03 7.23 1.99
C CYS A 97 0.57 8.35 2.93
N ALA A 98 0.91 8.27 4.23
CA ALA A 98 0.56 9.32 5.19
C ALA A 98 1.24 10.66 4.88
N LEU A 99 2.51 10.63 4.46
CA LEU A 99 3.23 11.84 4.04
C LEU A 99 2.58 12.47 2.80
N PHE A 100 2.23 11.66 1.79
CA PHE A 100 1.55 12.17 0.61
C PHE A 100 0.17 12.76 0.94
N LEU A 101 -0.63 12.09 1.78
CA LEU A 101 -1.92 12.62 2.26
C LEU A 101 -1.77 13.98 2.94
N ALA A 102 -0.74 14.17 3.76
CA ALA A 102 -0.47 15.46 4.39
C ALA A 102 -0.20 16.58 3.37
N THR A 103 0.41 16.27 2.23
CA THR A 103 0.59 17.24 1.14
C THR A 103 -0.73 17.63 0.48
N LEU A 104 -1.68 16.70 0.37
CA LEU A 104 -3.03 16.96 -0.15
C LEU A 104 -3.91 17.73 0.83
N SER A 105 -3.66 17.65 2.13
CA SER A 105 -4.42 18.40 3.15
C SER A 105 -3.96 19.84 3.32
N THR A 106 -2.76 20.19 2.83
CA THR A 106 -2.16 21.53 3.00
C THR A 106 -2.48 22.47 1.84
N ALA A 107 -3.10 21.97 0.76
CA ALA A 107 -3.62 22.79 -0.32
C ALA A 107 -4.97 23.42 0.10
N CYS A 108 -4.91 24.57 0.78
CA CYS A 108 -6.06 25.39 1.11
C CYS A 108 -5.88 26.81 0.57
#